data_AF-A0A554A0C5-F1
#
_entry.id   AF-A0A554A0C5-F1
#
_cell.length_a   1.000
_cell.length_b   1.000
_cell.length_c   1.000
_cell.angle_alpha   90.00
_cell.angle_beta   90.00
_cell.angle_gamma   90.00
#
_symmetry.space_group_name_H-M   'P 1'
#
loop_
_entity.id
_entity.type
_entity.pdbx_description
1 polymer ?
#
loop_
_entity_poly.entity_id
_entity_poly.type
_entity_poly.pdbx_seq_one_letter_code
_entity_poly.pdbx_strand_id
1 'polypeptide(L)'
;MNWLSEALAFVGGAGVAVTLVIKYIGGLAERQVQQKLDKGLEDHKANLESIKKEAEFDYQRKIHDFSMYSTKKHEVYHEVYKALLISKSVLFHHYKVKCESIYNDILTTSPIEIRADLEMNFSSIDIDNFEKENKGLGAEHLLIRRRIDNETQGYLEKIGTFNDIFRNNELFLSEDIADLIEKTNEKIISLGKDYYLQELNTESILREEINMLIFQIRDGMKEELSIGSYTNT
;
A
#
# COMPACT_ATOMS: atom_id res chain seq x y z
N MET A 1 -28.48 103.02 -25.61
CA MET A 1 -27.66 101.86 -26.02
C MET A 1 -27.46 100.82 -24.91
N ASN A 2 -28.23 100.85 -23.79
CA ASN A 2 -27.96 100.00 -22.62
C ASN A 2 -28.60 98.60 -22.67
N TRP A 3 -29.67 98.43 -23.45
CA TRP A 3 -30.39 97.15 -23.53
C TRP A 3 -29.58 96.03 -24.21
N LEU A 4 -28.66 96.39 -25.11
CA LEU A 4 -27.82 95.45 -25.86
C LEU A 4 -26.66 94.92 -25.00
N SER A 5 -26.10 95.76 -24.12
CA SER A 5 -25.11 95.32 -23.12
C SER A 5 -25.74 94.50 -22.00
N GLU A 6 -26.97 94.82 -21.58
CA GLU A 6 -27.72 94.01 -20.61
C GLU A 6 -28.11 92.64 -21.17
N ALA A 7 -28.54 92.57 -22.44
CA ALA A 7 -28.83 91.31 -23.12
C ALA A 7 -27.58 90.43 -23.30
N LEU A 8 -26.43 91.02 -23.67
CA LEU A 8 -25.15 90.30 -23.78
C LEU A 8 -24.64 89.81 -22.42
N ALA A 9 -24.79 90.61 -21.36
CA ALA A 9 -24.43 90.21 -20.00
C ALA A 9 -25.32 89.07 -19.47
N PHE A 10 -26.62 89.08 -19.80
CA PHE A 10 -27.55 88.02 -19.44
C PHE A 10 -27.24 86.70 -20.17
N VAL A 11 -27.00 86.74 -21.48
CA VAL A 11 -26.61 85.56 -22.28
C VAL A 11 -25.24 85.03 -21.85
N GLY A 12 -24.27 85.91 -21.59
CA GLY A 12 -22.95 85.55 -21.07
C GLY A 12 -23.02 84.90 -19.68
N GLY A 13 -23.81 85.46 -18.77
CA GLY A 13 -24.04 84.91 -17.43
C GLY A 13 -24.76 83.56 -17.45
N ALA A 14 -25.78 83.40 -18.30
CA ALA A 14 -26.50 82.14 -18.48
C ALA A 14 -25.60 81.04 -19.08
N GLY A 15 -24.74 81.39 -20.05
CA GLY A 15 -23.79 80.45 -20.65
C GLY A 15 -22.77 79.90 -19.64
N VAL A 16 -22.24 80.76 -18.76
CA VAL A 16 -21.32 80.37 -17.67
C VAL A 16 -22.03 79.48 -16.64
N ALA A 17 -23.28 79.81 -16.27
CA ALA A 17 -24.06 78.99 -15.34
C ALA A 17 -24.32 77.58 -15.89
N VAL A 18 -24.69 77.45 -17.17
CA VAL A 18 -24.92 76.15 -17.81
C VAL A 18 -23.64 75.30 -17.86
N THR A 19 -22.49 75.90 -18.17
CA THR A 19 -21.21 75.17 -18.19
C THR A 19 -20.78 74.71 -16.79
N LEU A 20 -21.02 75.52 -15.75
CA LEU A 20 -20.78 75.12 -14.36
C LEU A 20 -21.68 73.97 -13.92
N VAL A 21 -22.97 73.99 -14.28
CA VAL A 21 -23.92 72.92 -13.99
C VAL A 21 -23.54 71.63 -14.72
N ILE A 22 -23.20 71.69 -16.00
CA ILE A 22 -22.75 70.53 -16.78
C ILE A 22 -21.47 69.94 -16.17
N LYS A 23 -20.50 70.78 -15.81
CA LYS A 23 -19.25 70.33 -15.16
C LYS A 23 -19.49 69.71 -13.79
N TYR A 24 -20.43 70.27 -13.02
CA TYR A 24 -20.82 69.74 -11.71
C TYR A 24 -21.50 68.37 -11.83
N ILE A 25 -22.47 68.24 -12.75
CA ILE A 25 -23.15 66.96 -13.01
C ILE A 25 -22.18 65.92 -13.57
N GLY A 26 -21.31 66.31 -14.51
CA GLY A 26 -20.26 65.45 -15.06
C GLY A 26 -19.32 64.94 -13.98
N GLY A 27 -18.85 65.81 -13.08
CA GLY A 27 -17.99 65.42 -11.96
C GLY A 27 -18.68 64.51 -10.94
N LEU A 28 -20.00 64.64 -10.74
CA LEU A 28 -20.76 63.70 -9.90
C LEU A 28 -20.91 62.34 -10.57
N ALA A 29 -21.20 62.30 -11.88
CA ALA A 29 -21.29 61.07 -12.65
C ALA A 29 -19.94 60.32 -12.68
N GLU A 30 -18.84 61.03 -12.94
CA GLU A 30 -17.48 60.47 -12.89
C GLU A 30 -17.16 59.89 -11.51
N ARG A 31 -17.48 60.60 -10.42
CA ARG A 31 -17.28 60.09 -9.05
C ARG A 31 -18.06 58.81 -8.78
N GLN A 32 -19.31 58.71 -9.23
CA GLN A 32 -20.12 57.51 -9.03
C GLN A 32 -19.58 56.32 -9.83
N VAL A 33 -19.14 56.55 -11.08
CA VAL A 33 -18.51 55.52 -11.90
C VAL A 33 -17.23 55.04 -11.24
N GLN A 34 -16.38 55.97 -10.79
CA GLN A 34 -15.11 55.66 -10.16
C GLN A 34 -15.29 54.89 -8.85
N GLN A 35 -16.23 55.30 -7.98
CA GLN A 35 -16.57 54.55 -6.77
C GLN A 35 -17.07 53.12 -7.05
N LYS A 36 -17.88 52.92 -8.10
CA LYS A 36 -18.34 51.58 -8.48
C LYS A 36 -17.19 50.71 -9.00
N LEU A 37 -16.28 51.29 -9.78
CA LEU A 37 -15.09 50.60 -10.28
C LEU A 37 -14.13 50.25 -9.14
N ASP A 38 -13.84 51.19 -8.26
CA ASP A 38 -12.96 50.99 -7.10
C ASP A 38 -13.53 49.90 -6.19
N LYS A 39 -14.84 49.95 -5.90
CA LYS A 39 -15.51 48.91 -5.13
C LYS A 39 -15.48 47.55 -5.84
N GLY A 40 -15.75 47.51 -7.14
CA GLY A 40 -15.68 46.28 -7.93
C GLY A 40 -14.27 45.67 -7.94
N LEU A 41 -13.23 46.50 -8.03
CA LEU A 41 -11.84 46.07 -7.93
C LEU A 41 -11.50 45.53 -6.54
N GLU A 42 -11.96 46.20 -5.49
CA GLU A 42 -11.78 45.74 -4.10
C GLU A 42 -12.48 44.39 -3.85
N ASP A 43 -13.73 44.25 -4.30
CA ASP A 43 -14.49 43.00 -4.21
C ASP A 43 -13.80 41.87 -5.00
N HIS A 44 -13.31 42.15 -6.22
CA HIS A 44 -12.56 41.18 -7.01
C HIS A 44 -11.24 40.78 -6.34
N LYS A 45 -10.51 41.74 -5.76
CA LYS A 45 -9.28 41.48 -5.01
C LYS A 45 -9.55 40.62 -3.78
N ALA A 46 -10.61 40.91 -3.02
CA ALA A 46 -11.04 40.12 -1.87
C ALA A 46 -11.42 38.70 -2.28
N ASN A 47 -12.17 38.54 -3.38
CA ASN A 47 -12.53 37.23 -3.93
C ASN A 47 -11.30 36.43 -4.38
N LEU A 48 -10.36 37.06 -5.10
CA LEU A 48 -9.10 36.44 -5.50
C LEU A 48 -8.26 36.01 -4.30
N GLU A 49 -8.21 36.84 -3.25
CA GLU A 49 -7.50 36.50 -2.02
C GLU A 49 -8.17 35.32 -1.28
N SER A 50 -9.51 35.25 -1.28
CA SER A 50 -10.25 34.11 -0.73
C SER A 50 -9.95 32.82 -1.48
N ILE A 51 -10.04 32.83 -2.82
CA ILE A 51 -9.75 31.66 -3.67
C ILE A 51 -8.29 31.22 -3.47
N LYS A 52 -7.36 32.17 -3.38
CA LYS A 52 -5.96 31.88 -3.12
C LYS A 52 -5.77 31.17 -1.77
N LYS A 53 -6.40 31.68 -0.69
CA LYS A 53 -6.32 31.06 0.64
C LYS A 53 -6.92 29.65 0.67
N GLU A 54 -8.04 29.45 -0.02
CA GLU A 54 -8.68 28.14 -0.15
C GLU A 54 -7.77 27.15 -0.89
N ALA A 55 -7.16 27.58 -1.99
CA ALA A 55 -6.19 26.77 -2.73
C ALA A 55 -4.95 26.45 -1.88
N GLU A 56 -4.39 27.44 -1.17
CA GLU A 56 -3.26 27.23 -0.25
C GLU A 56 -3.58 26.19 0.83
N PHE A 57 -4.78 26.27 1.43
CA PHE A 57 -5.25 25.31 2.43
C PHE A 57 -5.41 23.89 1.85
N ASP A 58 -6.00 23.77 0.66
CA ASP A 58 -6.15 22.48 -0.01
C ASP A 58 -4.79 21.84 -0.35
N TYR A 59 -3.82 22.64 -0.82
CA TYR A 59 -2.46 22.16 -1.06
C TYR A 59 -1.78 21.71 0.23
N GLN A 60 -1.91 22.47 1.32
CA GLN A 60 -1.35 22.07 2.62
C GLN A 60 -1.93 20.75 3.11
N ARG A 61 -3.25 20.56 2.99
CA ARG A 61 -3.92 19.30 3.32
C ARG A 61 -3.39 18.15 2.48
N LYS A 62 -3.32 18.32 1.16
CA LYS A 62 -2.81 17.28 0.23
C LYS A 62 -1.36 16.90 0.54
N ILE A 63 -0.50 17.87 0.83
CA ILE A 63 0.89 17.62 1.22
C ILE A 63 0.96 16.83 2.53
N HIS A 64 0.15 17.21 3.51
CA HIS A 64 0.07 16.52 4.79
C HIS A 64 -0.42 15.07 4.63
N ASP A 65 -1.50 14.85 3.89
CA ASP A 65 -2.06 13.52 3.63
C ASP A 65 -1.07 12.64 2.86
N PHE A 66 -0.40 13.20 1.85
CA PHE A 66 0.66 12.51 1.13
C PHE A 66 1.83 12.14 2.04
N SER A 67 2.25 13.04 2.93
CA SER A 67 3.31 12.77 3.91
C SER A 67 2.93 11.64 4.88
N MET A 68 1.69 11.63 5.37
CA MET A 68 1.16 10.56 6.22
C MET A 68 1.12 9.22 5.47
N TYR A 69 0.61 9.22 4.24
CA TYR A 69 0.58 8.03 3.39
C TYR A 69 1.98 7.49 3.12
N SER A 70 2.92 8.34 2.72
CA SER A 70 4.31 7.95 2.46
C SER A 70 4.97 7.36 3.70
N THR A 71 4.79 7.99 4.86
CA THR A 71 5.32 7.48 6.14
C THR A 71 4.75 6.10 6.44
N LYS A 72 3.43 5.93 6.32
CA LYS A 72 2.80 4.63 6.55
C LYS A 72 3.27 3.56 5.56
N LYS A 73 3.48 3.93 4.30
CA LYS A 73 4.01 3.04 3.26
C LYS A 73 5.40 2.50 3.64
N HIS A 74 6.31 3.34 4.14
CA HIS A 74 7.62 2.89 4.63
C HIS A 74 7.52 1.88 5.77
N GLU A 75 6.63 2.12 6.73
CA GLU A 75 6.38 1.20 7.85
C GLU A 75 5.85 -0.14 7.35
N VAL A 76 4.82 -0.12 6.50
CA VAL A 76 4.22 -1.31 5.92
C VAL A 76 5.24 -2.13 5.15
N TYR A 77 6.07 -1.50 4.31
CA TYR A 77 7.06 -2.19 3.51
C TYR A 77 8.04 -2.95 4.40
N HIS A 78 8.48 -2.30 5.50
CA HIS A 78 9.33 -2.94 6.48
C HIS A 78 8.65 -4.12 7.18
N GLU A 79 7.41 -3.94 7.65
CA GLU A 79 6.65 -4.98 8.37
C GLU A 79 6.39 -6.21 7.51
N VAL A 80 5.88 -6.00 6.30
CA VAL A 80 5.56 -7.07 5.35
C VAL A 80 6.84 -7.81 4.94
N TYR A 81 7.90 -7.08 4.58
CA TYR A 81 9.17 -7.70 4.18
C TYR A 81 9.80 -8.49 5.34
N LYS A 82 9.76 -7.97 6.56
CA LYS A 82 10.24 -8.68 7.76
C LYS A 82 9.44 -9.96 8.01
N ALA A 83 8.11 -9.90 7.93
CA ALA A 83 7.24 -11.06 8.11
C ALA A 83 7.49 -12.13 7.04
N LEU A 84 7.72 -11.72 5.79
CA LEU A 84 8.11 -12.61 4.70
C LEU A 84 9.44 -13.31 4.97
N LEU A 85 10.47 -12.57 5.42
CA LEU A 85 11.77 -13.16 5.77
C LEU A 85 11.69 -14.14 6.94
N ILE A 86 10.84 -13.85 7.94
CA ILE A 86 10.60 -14.77 9.06
C ILE A 86 9.94 -16.06 8.54
N SER A 87 8.93 -15.94 7.67
CA SER A 87 8.22 -17.09 7.08
C SER A 87 9.14 -17.95 6.22
N LYS A 88 10.03 -17.31 5.46
CA LYS A 88 11.09 -17.99 4.70
C LYS A 88 12.07 -18.72 5.63
N SER A 89 12.61 -18.05 6.64
CA SER A 89 13.61 -18.59 7.56
C SER A 89 13.06 -19.78 8.34
N VAL A 90 11.95 -19.54 9.04
CA VAL A 90 10.74 -20.36 9.01
C VAL A 90 10.87 -21.76 8.42
N LEU A 91 10.38 -21.80 7.19
CA LEU A 91 10.32 -22.94 6.31
C LEU A 91 11.72 -23.52 6.07
N PHE A 92 12.70 -22.70 5.72
CA PHE A 92 14.01 -23.19 5.26
C PHE A 92 14.80 -23.92 6.34
N HIS A 93 14.82 -23.41 7.56
CA HIS A 93 15.58 -23.96 8.68
C HIS A 93 14.93 -25.23 9.21
N HIS A 94 13.62 -25.20 9.43
CA HIS A 94 12.92 -26.36 9.99
C HIS A 94 12.79 -27.50 9.00
N TYR A 95 12.60 -27.19 7.73
CA TYR A 95 12.59 -28.19 6.67
C TYR A 95 13.88 -29.00 6.65
N LYS A 96 15.05 -28.35 6.69
CA LYS A 96 16.33 -29.07 6.54
C LYS A 96 16.67 -29.90 7.78
N VAL A 97 16.46 -29.34 8.97
CA VAL A 97 16.98 -29.96 10.21
C VAL A 97 15.99 -30.95 10.82
N LYS A 98 14.69 -30.61 10.85
CA LYS A 98 13.71 -31.43 11.57
C LYS A 98 13.17 -32.57 10.73
N CYS A 99 12.86 -32.35 9.46
CA CYS A 99 12.29 -33.42 8.65
C CYS A 99 13.28 -34.55 8.39
N GLU A 100 14.55 -34.23 8.10
CA GLU A 100 15.61 -35.23 7.96
C GLU A 100 15.81 -36.01 9.28
N SER A 101 15.75 -35.32 10.43
CA SER A 101 15.81 -35.97 11.74
C SER A 101 14.62 -36.89 12.00
N ILE A 102 13.39 -36.48 11.67
CA ILE A 102 12.17 -37.29 11.86
C ILE A 102 12.21 -38.53 10.96
N TYR A 103 12.63 -38.36 9.71
CA TYR A 103 12.76 -39.46 8.77
C TYR A 103 13.78 -40.48 9.23
N ASN A 104 14.97 -40.03 9.65
CA ASN A 104 16.02 -40.90 10.17
C ASN A 104 15.60 -41.59 11.48
N ASP A 105 14.95 -40.88 12.39
CA ASP A 105 14.44 -41.45 13.65
C ASP A 105 13.49 -42.64 13.37
N ILE A 106 12.52 -42.43 12.48
CA ILE A 106 11.53 -43.46 12.12
C ILE A 106 12.18 -44.63 11.36
N LEU A 107 13.13 -44.37 10.45
CA LEU A 107 13.87 -45.44 9.78
C LEU A 107 14.71 -46.30 10.73
N THR A 108 15.18 -45.72 11.83
CA THR A 108 15.93 -46.46 12.86
C THR A 108 15.04 -47.09 13.94
N THR A 109 13.76 -46.73 13.98
CA THR A 109 12.78 -47.24 14.96
C THR A 109 12.36 -48.67 14.60
N SER A 110 12.15 -49.53 15.62
CA SER A 110 11.71 -50.91 15.39
C SER A 110 10.30 -50.95 14.78
N PRO A 111 10.00 -51.85 13.82
CA PRO A 111 8.66 -52.00 13.26
C PRO A 111 7.55 -52.25 14.30
N ILE A 112 7.89 -52.87 15.44
CA ILE A 112 6.96 -53.11 16.55
C ILE A 112 6.60 -51.78 17.24
N GLU A 113 7.57 -50.90 17.43
CA GLU A 113 7.38 -49.59 18.04
C GLU A 113 6.60 -48.66 17.11
N ILE A 114 6.91 -48.67 15.81
CA ILE A 114 6.14 -47.97 14.77
C ILE A 114 4.68 -48.41 14.80
N ARG A 115 4.42 -49.73 14.87
CA ARG A 115 3.06 -50.26 14.91
C ARG A 115 2.32 -49.89 16.19
N ALA A 116 2.97 -49.95 17.34
CA ALA A 116 2.40 -49.52 18.60
C ALA A 116 2.05 -48.01 18.56
N ASP A 117 2.93 -47.17 18.03
CA ASP A 117 2.71 -45.73 17.89
C ASP A 117 1.55 -45.43 16.93
N LEU A 118 1.44 -46.18 15.82
CA LEU A 118 0.28 -46.11 14.92
C LEU A 118 -1.03 -46.46 15.62
N GLU A 119 -1.08 -47.58 16.33
CA GLU A 119 -2.29 -48.07 17.01
C GLU A 119 -2.71 -47.16 18.19
N MET A 120 -1.75 -46.46 18.82
CA MET A 120 -2.04 -45.47 19.87
C MET A 120 -2.58 -44.15 19.32
N ASN A 121 -2.19 -43.78 18.10
CA ASN A 121 -2.44 -42.45 17.55
C ASN A 121 -3.52 -42.42 16.47
N PHE A 122 -3.75 -43.51 15.74
CA PHE A 122 -4.64 -43.57 14.60
C PHE A 122 -5.69 -44.68 14.77
N SER A 123 -6.87 -44.48 14.17
CA SER A 123 -7.82 -45.57 14.07
C SER A 123 -7.37 -46.56 12.98
N SER A 124 -7.79 -47.82 13.09
CA SER A 124 -7.52 -48.82 12.04
C SER A 124 -8.07 -48.38 10.67
N ILE A 125 -9.17 -47.62 10.65
CA ILE A 125 -9.77 -47.08 9.44
C ILE A 125 -8.85 -46.05 8.78
N ASP A 126 -8.17 -45.19 9.56
CA ASP A 126 -7.25 -44.18 9.03
C ASP A 126 -6.03 -44.82 8.37
N ILE A 127 -5.52 -45.89 8.99
CA ILE A 127 -4.39 -46.67 8.47
C ILE A 127 -4.78 -47.35 7.14
N ASP A 128 -5.91 -48.05 7.13
CA ASP A 128 -6.41 -48.74 5.94
C ASP A 128 -6.71 -47.79 4.77
N ASN A 129 -7.24 -46.60 5.08
CA ASN A 129 -7.52 -45.58 4.06
C ASN A 129 -6.23 -45.01 3.47
N PHE A 130 -5.24 -44.71 4.32
CA PHE A 130 -3.96 -44.21 3.84
C PHE A 130 -3.23 -45.23 2.97
N GLU A 131 -3.18 -46.50 3.37
CA GLU A 131 -2.54 -47.57 2.59
C GLU A 131 -3.23 -47.77 1.23
N LYS A 132 -4.55 -47.58 1.16
CA LYS A 132 -5.31 -47.64 -0.10
C LYS A 132 -5.03 -46.44 -1.02
N GLU A 133 -4.93 -45.24 -0.46
CA GLU A 133 -4.68 -44.00 -1.19
C GLU A 133 -3.21 -43.89 -1.65
N ASN A 134 -2.29 -44.43 -0.86
CA ASN A 134 -0.84 -44.28 -1.05
C ASN A 134 -0.17 -45.63 -1.32
N LYS A 135 -0.66 -46.35 -2.34
CA LYS A 135 -0.16 -47.67 -2.71
C LYS A 135 1.37 -47.67 -2.84
N GLY A 136 2.03 -48.45 -1.99
CA GLY A 136 3.49 -48.61 -1.99
C GLY A 136 4.23 -47.80 -0.92
N LEU A 137 3.54 -46.90 -0.21
CA LEU A 137 4.05 -46.31 1.03
C LEU A 137 3.55 -47.15 2.21
N GLY A 138 4.47 -47.64 3.04
CA GLY A 138 4.10 -48.39 4.25
C GLY A 138 3.48 -47.49 5.31
N ALA A 139 2.79 -48.08 6.28
CA ALA A 139 2.11 -47.35 7.36
C ALA A 139 3.05 -46.45 8.19
N GLU A 140 4.37 -46.70 8.19
CA GLU A 140 5.36 -45.80 8.79
C GLU A 140 5.31 -44.37 8.21
N HIS A 141 4.89 -44.22 6.95
CA HIS A 141 4.73 -42.90 6.32
C HIS A 141 3.60 -42.08 6.95
N LEU A 142 2.58 -42.71 7.55
CA LEU A 142 1.56 -41.99 8.33
C LEU A 142 2.15 -41.35 9.58
N LEU A 143 3.05 -42.05 10.27
CA LEU A 143 3.72 -41.51 11.46
C LEU A 143 4.68 -40.37 11.08
N ILE A 144 5.46 -40.56 10.01
CA ILE A 144 6.31 -39.49 9.45
C ILE A 144 5.45 -38.27 9.15
N ARG A 145 4.33 -38.46 8.44
CA ARG A 145 3.39 -37.39 8.10
C ARG A 145 2.85 -36.67 9.33
N ARG A 146 2.31 -37.39 10.31
CA ARG A 146 1.75 -36.76 11.51
C ARG A 146 2.80 -36.04 12.36
N ARG A 147 3.99 -36.63 12.54
CA ARG A 147 5.06 -35.96 13.29
C ARG A 147 5.50 -34.68 12.59
N ILE A 148 5.61 -34.69 11.26
CA ILE A 148 5.89 -33.48 10.48
C ILE A 148 4.72 -32.50 10.57
N ASP A 149 3.46 -32.93 10.44
CA ASP A 149 2.27 -32.07 10.56
C ASP A 149 2.22 -31.38 11.94
N ASN A 150 2.49 -32.12 13.02
CA ASN A 150 2.56 -31.57 14.38
C ASN A 150 3.72 -30.58 14.53
N GLU A 151 4.89 -30.91 14.00
CA GLU A 151 6.06 -30.02 14.04
C GLU A 151 5.89 -28.81 13.13
N THR A 152 5.07 -28.90 12.07
CA THR A 152 4.83 -27.83 11.09
C THR A 152 3.65 -26.93 11.44
N GLN A 153 2.79 -27.34 12.37
CA GLN A 153 1.65 -26.52 12.83
C GLN A 153 2.09 -25.13 13.31
N GLY A 154 3.15 -25.04 14.12
CA GLY A 154 3.70 -23.75 14.57
C GLY A 154 4.31 -22.90 13.45
N TYR A 155 4.55 -23.47 12.27
CA TYR A 155 5.02 -22.74 11.08
C TYR A 155 3.85 -22.25 10.24
N LEU A 156 2.81 -23.06 10.10
CA LEU A 156 1.56 -22.64 9.49
C LEU A 156 0.97 -21.43 10.22
N GLU A 157 1.10 -21.38 11.54
CA GLU A 157 0.76 -20.18 12.34
C GLU A 157 1.58 -18.96 11.92
N LYS A 158 2.90 -19.09 11.74
CA LYS A 158 3.77 -17.97 11.32
C LYS A 158 3.49 -17.51 9.88
N ILE A 159 3.22 -18.44 8.98
CA ILE A 159 2.77 -18.15 7.61
C ILE A 159 1.39 -17.46 7.66
N GLY A 160 0.49 -17.90 8.54
CA GLY A 160 -0.78 -17.26 8.83
C GLY A 160 -0.61 -15.81 9.27
N THR A 161 0.27 -15.56 10.24
CA THR A 161 0.61 -14.20 10.69
C THR A 161 1.14 -13.33 9.56
N PHE A 162 1.98 -13.88 8.67
CA PHE A 162 2.42 -13.16 7.48
C PHE A 162 1.26 -12.81 6.55
N ASN A 163 0.35 -13.75 6.27
CA ASN A 163 -0.82 -13.51 5.44
C ASN A 163 -1.73 -12.41 6.02
N ASP A 164 -1.91 -12.41 7.33
CA ASP A 164 -2.70 -11.38 8.02
C ASP A 164 -2.03 -10.01 7.90
N ILE A 165 -0.70 -9.93 8.10
CA ILE A 165 0.05 -8.68 7.92
C ILE A 165 -0.04 -8.19 6.48
N PHE A 166 0.11 -9.08 5.49
CA PHE A 166 0.01 -8.73 4.08
C PHE A 166 -1.38 -8.19 3.73
N ARG A 167 -2.44 -8.94 4.02
CA ARG A 167 -3.83 -8.57 3.69
C ARG A 167 -4.27 -7.28 4.39
N ASN A 168 -3.90 -7.10 5.65
CA ASN A 168 -4.27 -5.89 6.40
C ASN A 168 -3.56 -4.63 5.89
N ASN A 169 -2.50 -4.77 5.11
CA ASN A 169 -1.71 -3.66 4.61
C ASN A 169 -1.63 -3.58 3.07
N GLU A 170 -2.43 -4.37 2.36
CA GLU A 170 -2.44 -4.45 0.89
C GLU A 170 -2.65 -3.08 0.23
N LEU A 171 -3.49 -2.23 0.81
CA LEU A 171 -3.78 -0.87 0.32
C LEU A 171 -2.56 0.07 0.25
N PHE A 172 -1.47 -0.27 0.94
CA PHE A 172 -0.23 0.52 0.94
C PHE A 172 0.83 -0.04 0.00
N LEU A 173 0.60 -1.23 -0.56
CA LEU A 173 1.47 -1.87 -1.53
C LEU A 173 1.07 -1.46 -2.95
N SER A 174 2.04 -1.38 -3.86
CA SER A 174 1.72 -1.35 -5.28
C SER A 174 1.20 -2.71 -5.73
N GLU A 175 0.45 -2.73 -6.83
CA GLU A 175 -0.06 -3.96 -7.45
C GLU A 175 1.11 -4.92 -7.78
N ASP A 176 2.20 -4.42 -8.34
CA ASP A 176 3.38 -5.23 -8.68
C ASP A 176 4.02 -5.90 -7.45
N ILE A 177 4.13 -5.18 -6.34
CA ILE A 177 4.68 -5.72 -5.09
C ILE A 177 3.72 -6.72 -4.45
N ALA A 178 2.42 -6.44 -4.47
CA ALA A 178 1.39 -7.34 -3.97
C ALA A 178 1.38 -8.67 -4.74
N ASP A 179 1.42 -8.61 -6.08
CA ASP A 179 1.51 -9.77 -6.96
C ASP A 179 2.75 -10.63 -6.69
N LEU A 180 3.91 -9.99 -6.50
CA LEU A 180 5.16 -10.70 -6.18
C LEU A 180 5.07 -11.38 -4.82
N ILE A 181 4.47 -10.72 -3.83
CA ILE A 181 4.25 -11.28 -2.49
C ILE A 181 3.31 -12.49 -2.57
N GLU A 182 2.20 -12.40 -3.29
CA GLU A 182 1.26 -13.49 -3.45
C GLU A 182 1.91 -14.70 -4.13
N LYS A 183 2.61 -14.48 -5.24
CA LYS A 183 3.40 -15.54 -5.92
C LYS A 183 4.44 -16.17 -4.99
N THR A 184 5.13 -15.37 -4.19
CA THR A 184 6.09 -15.87 -3.21
C THR A 184 5.41 -16.74 -2.15
N ASN A 185 4.25 -16.31 -1.67
CA ASN A 185 3.48 -17.03 -0.67
C ASN A 185 2.95 -18.36 -1.20
N GLU A 186 2.43 -18.39 -2.43
CA GLU A 186 2.01 -19.63 -3.11
C GLU A 186 3.16 -20.63 -3.20
N LYS A 187 4.37 -20.16 -3.52
CA LYS A 187 5.58 -21.01 -3.59
C LYS A 187 6.01 -21.50 -2.22
N ILE A 188 5.94 -20.66 -1.19
CA ILE A 188 6.19 -21.04 0.22
C ILE A 188 5.21 -22.13 0.65
N ILE A 189 3.92 -21.98 0.34
CA ILE A 189 2.89 -22.97 0.66
C ILE A 189 3.12 -24.28 -0.12
N SER A 190 3.47 -24.18 -1.41
CA SER A 190 3.75 -25.35 -2.27
C SER A 190 4.96 -26.13 -1.74
N LEU A 191 6.04 -25.44 -1.38
CA LEU A 191 7.21 -26.05 -0.75
C LEU A 191 6.86 -26.72 0.59
N GLY A 192 5.89 -26.20 1.34
CA GLY A 192 5.38 -26.83 2.56
C GLY A 192 4.52 -28.08 2.30
N LYS A 193 3.70 -28.09 1.24
CA LYS A 193 2.79 -29.20 0.89
C LYS A 193 3.48 -30.37 0.21
N ASP A 194 4.35 -30.07 -0.76
CA ASP A 194 4.90 -31.07 -1.66
C ASP A 194 6.08 -31.84 -1.06
N TYR A 195 6.52 -31.47 0.15
CA TYR A 195 7.64 -32.11 0.81
C TYR A 195 7.49 -33.63 0.98
N TYR A 196 6.26 -34.09 1.24
CA TYR A 196 5.97 -35.50 1.45
C TYR A 196 6.20 -36.38 0.20
N LEU A 197 6.30 -35.77 -0.98
CA LEU A 197 6.24 -36.47 -2.27
C LEU A 197 7.38 -36.10 -3.22
N GLN A 198 8.21 -35.09 -2.90
CA GLN A 198 9.17 -34.54 -3.85
C GLN A 198 10.56 -35.19 -3.79
N GLU A 199 11.12 -35.39 -4.98
CA GLU A 199 12.55 -35.61 -5.19
C GLU A 199 13.35 -34.36 -4.76
N LEU A 200 14.53 -34.56 -4.16
CA LEU A 200 15.46 -33.52 -3.68
C LEU A 200 15.73 -32.37 -4.69
N ASN A 201 15.56 -32.62 -5.99
CA ASN A 201 15.73 -31.62 -7.04
C ASN A 201 14.65 -30.53 -7.03
N THR A 202 13.39 -30.86 -6.69
CA THR A 202 12.27 -29.92 -6.76
C THR A 202 12.33 -28.88 -5.64
N GLU A 203 12.80 -29.28 -4.45
CA GLU A 203 13.07 -28.38 -3.34
C GLU A 203 14.08 -27.29 -3.71
N SER A 204 15.21 -27.69 -4.31
CA SER A 204 16.29 -26.77 -4.67
C SER A 204 15.79 -25.70 -5.63
N ILE A 205 15.00 -26.10 -6.63
CA ILE A 205 14.37 -25.20 -7.61
C ILE A 205 13.42 -24.23 -6.89
N LEU A 206 12.51 -24.74 -6.06
CA LEU A 206 11.55 -23.90 -5.33
C LEU A 206 12.23 -22.91 -4.38
N ARG A 207 13.31 -23.32 -3.70
CA ARG A 207 14.08 -22.42 -2.83
C ARG A 207 14.71 -21.27 -3.62
N GLU A 208 15.25 -21.57 -4.80
CA GLU A 208 15.86 -20.55 -5.66
C GLU A 208 14.81 -19.60 -6.23
N GLU A 209 13.65 -20.12 -6.66
CA GLU A 209 12.51 -19.29 -7.08
C GLU A 209 12.03 -18.36 -5.95
N ILE A 210 11.89 -18.87 -4.73
CA ILE A 210 11.51 -18.06 -3.56
C ILE A 210 12.58 -16.99 -3.29
N ASN A 211 13.87 -17.31 -3.39
CA ASN A 211 14.95 -16.34 -3.21
C ASN A 211 14.90 -15.21 -4.24
N MET A 212 14.71 -15.59 -5.51
CA MET A 212 14.56 -14.66 -6.63
C MET A 212 13.38 -13.71 -6.43
N LEU A 213 12.21 -14.23 -6.07
CA LEU A 213 11.02 -13.40 -5.82
C LEU A 213 11.23 -12.45 -4.63
N ILE A 214 11.82 -12.92 -3.52
CA ILE A 214 12.14 -12.07 -2.36
C ILE A 214 13.12 -10.95 -2.74
N PHE A 215 14.09 -11.25 -3.62
CA PHE A 215 15.01 -10.25 -4.14
C PHE A 215 14.28 -9.20 -4.98
N GLN A 216 13.37 -9.61 -5.87
CA GLN A 216 12.54 -8.72 -6.67
C GLN A 216 11.63 -7.84 -5.79
N ILE A 217 10.97 -8.41 -4.78
CA ILE A 217 10.16 -7.66 -3.81
C ILE A 217 11.01 -6.58 -3.13
N ARG A 218 12.19 -6.96 -2.63
CA ARG A 218 13.09 -6.02 -1.95
C ARG A 218 13.49 -4.86 -2.86
N ASP A 219 13.84 -5.16 -4.10
CA ASP A 219 14.36 -4.16 -5.03
C ASP A 219 13.23 -3.25 -5.54
N GLY A 220 12.05 -3.79 -5.86
CA GLY A 220 10.88 -2.97 -6.19
C GLY A 220 10.42 -2.11 -5.00
N MET A 221 10.42 -2.66 -3.78
CA MET A 221 10.16 -1.86 -2.57
C MET A 221 11.16 -0.72 -2.42
N LYS A 222 12.46 -0.98 -2.62
CA LYS A 222 13.49 0.08 -2.56
C LYS A 222 13.31 1.13 -3.63
N GLU A 223 13.01 0.71 -4.86
CA GLU A 223 12.77 1.60 -5.99
C GLU A 223 11.62 2.56 -5.68
N GLU A 224 10.47 2.05 -5.26
CA GLU A 224 9.31 2.87 -4.93
C GLU A 224 9.54 3.83 -3.76
N LEU A 225 10.29 3.39 -2.75
CA LEU A 225 10.67 4.24 -1.63
C LEU A 225 11.73 5.29 -2.03
N SER A 226 12.48 5.04 -3.11
CA SER A 226 13.50 5.97 -3.61
C SER A 226 12.95 7.09 -4.49
N ILE A 227 11.73 6.94 -5.04
CA ILE A 227 11.09 7.97 -5.90
C ILE A 227 10.79 9.27 -5.11
N GLY A 228 10.82 9.24 -3.78
CA GLY A 228 10.79 10.43 -2.91
C GLY A 228 12.18 10.95 -2.46
N SER A 229 13.25 10.22 -2.74
CA SER A 229 14.63 10.58 -2.39
C SER A 229 15.24 11.28 -3.60
N TYR A 230 15.55 12.58 -3.45
CA TYR A 230 16.16 13.49 -4.43
C TYR A 230 17.33 12.87 -5.23
N THR A 231 17.05 12.01 -6.22
CA THR A 231 18.03 11.47 -7.16
C THR A 231 18.28 12.42 -8.34
N ASN A 232 17.68 13.61 -8.29
CA ASN A 232 18.03 14.76 -9.11
C ASN A 232 18.75 15.81 -8.25
N THR A 233 19.94 15.49 -7.74
CA THR A 233 21.00 16.46 -7.39
C THR A 233 22.35 15.86 -7.69
#